data_AF-A0A964MDU5-F1
#
_entry.id   AF-A0A964MDU5-F1
#
_cell.length_a   1.000
_cell.length_b   1.000
_cell.length_c   1.000
_cell.angle_alpha   90.00
_cell.angle_beta   90.00
_cell.angle_gamma   90.00
#
_symmetry.space_group_name_H-M   'P 1'
#
loop_
_entity.id
_entity.type
_entity.pdbx_description
1 polymer ?
#
loop_
_entity_poly.entity_id
_entity_poly.type
_entity_poly.pdbx_seq_one_letter_code
_entity_poly.pdbx_strand_id
1 'polypeptide(L)'
;MTPSTLQALRRLLFFSVEEAALLIGDVSPRSWQYWERGERSIPDDVAETITRLCDWRDQAIWAAEETIRGQKRARKGAPDLVMVWYQTLDDWATLPQREPLLWRPQCSVVAEIAARHGATLVTFDGPAYAAWLGGREDTEVLRSAWAGEVG
;
A
#
# COMPACT_ATOMS: atom_id res chain seq x y z
N MET A 1 -5.18 8.84 -21.01
CA MET A 1 -3.90 8.39 -20.42
C MET A 1 -3.00 7.83 -21.52
N THR A 2 -1.67 7.97 -21.46
CA THR A 2 -0.77 7.34 -22.45
C THR A 2 -0.33 5.95 -21.98
N PRO A 3 0.08 5.03 -22.89
CA PRO A 3 0.63 3.72 -22.53
C PRO A 3 1.79 3.78 -21.53
N SER A 4 2.74 4.69 -21.74
CA SER A 4 3.89 4.87 -20.84
C SER A 4 3.47 5.41 -19.47
N THR A 5 2.46 6.28 -19.43
CA THR A 5 1.87 6.76 -18.16
C THR A 5 1.24 5.59 -17.40
N LEU A 6 0.40 4.77 -18.05
CA LEU A 6 -0.23 3.60 -17.40
C LEU A 6 0.83 2.66 -16.80
N GLN A 7 1.86 2.34 -17.58
CA GLN A 7 2.95 1.47 -17.12
C GLN A 7 3.71 2.07 -15.92
N ALA A 8 3.99 3.38 -15.96
CA ALA A 8 4.67 4.06 -14.87
C ALA A 8 3.83 4.07 -13.59
N LEU A 9 2.53 4.38 -13.68
CA LEU A 9 1.62 4.39 -12.53
C LEU A 9 1.43 2.99 -11.93
N ARG A 10 1.32 1.95 -12.77
CA ARG A 10 1.24 0.56 -12.28
C ARG A 10 2.48 0.19 -11.47
N ARG A 11 3.67 0.54 -11.97
CA ARG A 11 4.94 0.31 -11.28
C ARG A 11 5.08 1.15 -10.02
N LEU A 12 4.63 2.40 -10.03
CA LEU A 12 4.59 3.26 -8.85
C LEU A 12 3.74 2.64 -7.73
N LEU A 13 2.59 2.09 -8.10
CA LEU A 13 1.66 1.43 -7.20
C LEU A 13 2.02 -0.03 -6.88
N PHE A 14 3.18 -0.52 -7.34
CA PHE A 14 3.72 -1.87 -7.07
C PHE A 14 2.90 -3.04 -7.62
N PHE A 15 1.96 -2.81 -8.52
CA PHE A 15 1.22 -3.91 -9.16
C PHE A 15 2.07 -4.63 -10.21
N SER A 16 2.04 -5.96 -10.20
CA SER A 16 2.43 -6.74 -11.37
C SER A 16 1.43 -6.53 -12.52
N VAL A 17 1.77 -7.01 -13.73
CA VAL A 17 0.82 -6.96 -14.85
C VAL A 17 -0.40 -7.83 -14.56
N GLU A 18 -0.19 -9.00 -13.95
CA GLU A 18 -1.22 -9.94 -13.56
C GLU A 18 -2.15 -9.35 -12.51
N GLU A 19 -1.59 -8.72 -11.48
CA GLU A 19 -2.37 -8.08 -10.43
C GLU A 19 -3.18 -6.88 -10.95
N ALA A 20 -2.57 -6.04 -11.79
CA ALA A 20 -3.28 -4.91 -12.37
C ALA A 20 -4.40 -5.35 -13.32
N ALA A 21 -4.13 -6.36 -14.15
CA ALA A 21 -5.14 -6.93 -15.03
C ALA A 21 -6.33 -7.51 -14.26
N LEU A 22 -6.07 -8.21 -13.16
CA LEU A 22 -7.10 -8.80 -12.31
C LEU A 22 -7.85 -7.75 -11.46
N LEU A 23 -7.13 -6.90 -10.73
CA LEU A 23 -7.71 -6.05 -9.69
C LEU A 23 -8.20 -4.70 -10.21
N ILE A 24 -7.58 -4.15 -11.26
CA ILE A 24 -7.97 -2.86 -11.86
C ILE A 24 -8.84 -3.07 -13.08
N GLY A 25 -8.41 -3.97 -13.99
CA GLY A 25 -9.05 -4.11 -15.30
C GLY A 25 -10.13 -5.19 -15.38
N ASP A 26 -10.16 -6.16 -14.47
CA ASP A 26 -10.92 -7.41 -14.61
C ASP A 26 -10.77 -8.07 -16.00
N VAL A 27 -9.53 -8.14 -16.47
CA VAL A 27 -9.16 -8.66 -17.80
C VAL A 27 -7.98 -9.61 -17.72
N SER A 28 -7.69 -10.28 -18.83
CA SER A 28 -6.46 -11.06 -18.97
C SER A 28 -5.19 -10.17 -18.91
N PRO A 29 -4.05 -10.69 -18.41
CA PRO A 29 -2.77 -10.00 -18.47
C PRO A 29 -2.38 -9.55 -19.89
N ARG A 30 -2.78 -10.32 -20.90
CA ARG A 30 -2.54 -9.99 -22.31
C ARG A 30 -3.27 -8.70 -22.73
N SER A 31 -4.53 -8.53 -22.29
CA SER A 31 -5.31 -7.32 -22.54
C SER A 31 -4.63 -6.09 -21.94
N TRP A 32 -4.16 -6.20 -20.70
CA TRP A 32 -3.41 -5.13 -20.04
C TRP A 32 -2.15 -4.75 -20.80
N GLN A 33 -1.37 -5.75 -21.24
CA GLN A 33 -0.14 -5.48 -21.99
C GLN A 33 -0.40 -4.83 -23.35
N TYR A 34 -1.53 -5.11 -24.01
CA TYR A 34 -1.91 -4.40 -25.24
C TYR A 34 -2.05 -2.89 -25.01
N TRP A 35 -2.58 -2.50 -23.85
CA TRP A 35 -2.69 -1.10 -23.45
C TRP A 35 -1.31 -0.48 -23.17
N GLU A 36 -0.44 -1.15 -22.41
CA GLU A 36 0.90 -0.64 -22.09
C GLU A 36 1.83 -0.54 -23.31
N ARG A 37 1.61 -1.35 -24.35
CA ARG A 37 2.34 -1.25 -25.63
C ARG A 37 1.73 -0.25 -26.61
N GLY A 38 0.56 0.32 -26.30
CA GLY A 38 -0.15 1.22 -27.21
C GLY A 38 -0.79 0.52 -28.42
N GLU A 39 -0.90 -0.80 -28.39
CA GLU A 39 -1.57 -1.60 -29.43
C GLU A 39 -3.10 -1.52 -29.33
N ARG A 40 -3.62 -1.11 -28.17
CA ARG A 40 -5.03 -0.80 -27.94
C ARG A 40 -5.18 0.45 -27.08
N SER A 41 -6.29 1.15 -27.25
CA SER A 41 -6.68 2.27 -26.38
C SER A 41 -6.90 1.78 -24.95
N ILE A 42 -6.44 2.56 -23.99
CA ILE A 42 -6.70 2.35 -22.55
C ILE A 42 -8.16 2.72 -22.28
N PRO A 43 -8.98 1.84 -21.68
CA PRO A 43 -10.33 2.18 -21.24
C PRO A 43 -10.35 3.31 -20.20
N ASP A 44 -11.39 4.15 -20.24
CA ASP A 44 -11.49 5.31 -19.35
C ASP A 44 -11.64 4.90 -17.88
N ASP A 45 -12.40 3.85 -17.57
CA ASP A 45 -12.57 3.29 -16.23
C ASP A 45 -11.25 2.77 -15.63
N VAL A 46 -10.39 2.16 -16.45
CA VAL A 46 -9.04 1.74 -16.05
C VAL A 46 -8.17 2.96 -15.72
N ALA A 47 -8.22 3.99 -16.58
CA ALA A 47 -7.46 5.22 -16.38
C ALA A 47 -7.93 5.99 -15.13
N GLU A 48 -9.24 6.08 -14.90
CA GLU A 48 -9.86 6.67 -13.73
C GLU A 48 -9.48 5.90 -12.46
N THR A 49 -9.58 4.58 -12.49
CA THR A 49 -9.27 3.73 -11.33
C THR A 49 -7.81 3.87 -10.92
N ILE A 50 -6.86 3.76 -11.85
CA ILE A 50 -5.44 3.86 -11.49
C ILE A 50 -5.06 5.28 -11.03
N THR A 51 -5.72 6.31 -11.57
CA THR A 51 -5.54 7.70 -11.12
C THR A 51 -6.06 7.88 -9.69
N ARG A 52 -7.26 7.36 -9.39
CA ARG A 52 -7.82 7.37 -8.02
C ARG A 52 -6.92 6.69 -7.00
N LEU A 53 -6.25 5.60 -7.39
CA LEU A 53 -5.29 4.92 -6.50
C LEU A 53 -4.02 5.75 -6.27
N CYS A 54 -3.58 6.52 -7.26
CA CYS A 54 -2.47 7.47 -7.09
C CYS A 54 -2.88 8.61 -6.15
N ASP A 55 -4.08 9.17 -6.32
CA ASP A 55 -4.59 10.22 -5.44
C ASP A 55 -4.72 9.73 -3.99
N TRP A 56 -5.22 8.50 -3.80
CA TRP A 56 -5.28 7.87 -2.48
C TRP A 56 -3.88 7.71 -1.88
N ARG A 57 -2.91 7.23 -2.67
CA ARG A 57 -1.51 7.08 -2.23
C ARG A 57 -0.93 8.41 -1.78
N ASP A 58 -1.14 9.47 -2.53
CA ASP A 58 -0.58 10.79 -2.22
C ASP A 58 -1.21 11.37 -0.94
N GLN A 59 -2.52 11.16 -0.73
CA GLN A 59 -3.20 11.50 0.52
C GLN A 59 -2.66 10.70 1.71
N ALA A 60 -2.41 9.40 1.54
CA ALA A 60 -1.87 8.54 2.59
C ALA A 60 -0.44 8.93 2.97
N ILE A 61 0.41 9.26 1.99
CA ILE A 61 1.76 9.80 2.24
C ILE A 61 1.67 11.12 3.00
N TRP A 62 0.80 12.04 2.57
CA TRP A 62 0.63 13.32 3.24
C TRP A 62 0.20 13.15 4.71
N ALA A 63 -0.79 12.29 4.98
CA ALA A 63 -1.25 12.01 6.34
C ALA A 63 -0.16 11.37 7.22
N ALA A 64 0.64 10.46 6.66
CA ALA A 64 1.77 9.85 7.35
C ALA A 64 2.85 10.89 7.69
N GLU A 65 3.21 11.76 6.74
CA GLU A 65 4.17 12.85 6.91
C GLU A 65 3.74 13.83 8.02
N GLU A 66 2.46 14.22 8.06
CA GLU A 66 1.93 15.08 9.14
C GLU A 66 2.03 14.40 10.51
N THR A 67 1.72 13.10 10.57
CA THR A 67 1.82 12.31 11.80
C THR A 67 3.26 12.24 12.31
N ILE A 68 4.21 11.92 11.42
CA ILE A 68 5.65 11.85 11.73
C ILE A 68 6.17 13.22 12.19
N ARG A 69 5.78 14.30 11.51
CA ARG A 69 6.18 15.66 11.90
C ARG A 69 5.63 16.04 13.28
N GLY A 70 4.38 15.68 13.58
CA GLY A 70 3.77 15.88 14.89
C GLY A 70 4.54 15.15 16.00
N GLN A 71 4.88 13.88 15.77
CA GLN A 71 5.64 13.08 16.74
C GLN A 71 7.07 13.62 16.98
N LYS A 72 7.78 14.02 15.92
CA LYS A 72 9.11 14.65 16.01
C LYS A 72 9.11 15.95 16.79
N ARG A 73 8.00 16.71 16.78
CA ARG A 73 7.84 17.94 17.58
C ARG A 73 7.57 17.64 19.06
N ALA A 74 6.81 16.57 19.35
CA ALA A 74 6.42 16.21 20.70
C ALA A 74 7.54 15.51 21.50
N ARG A 75 8.44 14.79 20.83
CA ARG A 75 9.57 14.07 21.46
C ARG A 75 10.90 14.78 21.18
N LYS A 76 11.78 14.89 22.19
CA LYS A 76 13.19 15.28 21.99
C LYS A 76 13.95 14.09 21.40
N GLY A 77 13.86 13.91 20.09
CA GLY A 77 14.48 12.82 19.34
C GLY A 77 13.54 12.26 18.26
N ALA A 78 14.09 11.73 17.18
CA ALA A 78 13.29 11.01 16.20
C ALA A 78 12.85 9.67 16.83
N PRO A 79 11.54 9.35 16.89
CA PRO A 79 11.13 8.00 17.29
C PRO A 79 11.64 7.00 16.25
N ASP A 80 12.03 5.81 16.70
CA ASP A 80 12.20 4.67 15.80
C ASP A 80 10.85 4.43 15.12
N LEU A 81 10.79 4.74 13.83
CA LEU A 81 9.56 4.63 13.05
C LEU A 81 9.46 3.19 12.57
N VAL A 82 8.51 2.44 13.11
CA VAL A 82 8.25 1.06 12.70
C VAL A 82 6.92 0.99 11.97
N MET A 83 6.88 0.31 10.83
CA MET A 83 5.67 0.16 10.01
C MET A 83 5.43 -1.29 9.62
N VAL A 84 4.16 -1.69 9.56
CA VAL A 84 3.75 -3.03 9.12
C VAL A 84 3.87 -3.14 7.59
N TRP A 85 4.48 -4.23 7.14
CA TRP A 85 4.58 -4.62 5.74
C TRP A 85 3.72 -5.87 5.47
N TYR A 86 2.73 -5.75 4.59
CA TYR A 86 1.88 -6.88 4.19
C TYR A 86 2.47 -7.56 2.96
N GLN A 87 2.97 -8.78 3.15
CA GLN A 87 3.65 -9.53 2.10
C GLN A 87 2.67 -10.10 1.07
N THR A 88 1.44 -10.43 1.50
CA THR A 88 0.39 -11.00 0.64
C THR A 88 -0.91 -10.22 0.75
N LEU A 89 -1.78 -10.40 -0.25
CA LEU A 89 -3.14 -9.85 -0.23
C LEU A 89 -3.95 -10.42 0.94
N ASP A 90 -3.75 -11.70 1.28
CA ASP A 90 -4.47 -12.34 2.38
C ASP A 90 -4.11 -11.69 3.72
N ASP A 91 -2.83 -11.37 3.94
CA ASP A 91 -2.38 -10.63 5.13
C ASP A 91 -3.07 -9.26 5.21
N TRP A 92 -3.18 -8.56 4.08
CA TRP A 92 -3.86 -7.28 3.98
C TRP A 92 -5.36 -7.39 4.28
N ALA A 93 -6.05 -8.36 3.67
CA ALA A 93 -7.50 -8.51 3.71
C ALA A 93 -8.06 -9.04 5.04
N THR A 94 -7.22 -9.24 6.06
CA THR A 94 -7.64 -9.67 7.39
C THR A 94 -8.44 -8.63 8.19
N LEU A 95 -8.47 -7.35 7.78
CA LEU A 95 -9.37 -6.33 8.37
C LEU A 95 -10.64 -6.14 7.53
N PRO A 96 -11.84 -6.11 8.16
CA PRO A 96 -13.13 -6.14 7.45
C PRO A 96 -13.48 -4.91 6.60
N GLN A 97 -12.63 -3.87 6.55
CA GLN A 97 -12.83 -2.65 5.74
C GLN A 97 -11.75 -2.44 4.68
N ARG A 98 -10.83 -3.38 4.50
CA ARG A 98 -9.72 -3.22 3.56
C ARG A 98 -10.10 -3.70 2.16
N GLU A 99 -10.12 -2.75 1.23
CA GLU A 99 -10.26 -3.05 -0.19
C GLU A 99 -9.00 -3.76 -0.70
N PRO A 100 -9.12 -4.90 -1.41
CA PRO A 100 -7.98 -5.59 -2.02
C PRO A 100 -7.12 -4.69 -2.92
N LEU A 101 -7.78 -3.75 -3.62
CA LEU A 101 -7.15 -2.81 -4.52
C LEU A 101 -6.18 -1.83 -3.82
N LEU A 102 -6.33 -1.64 -2.50
CA LEU A 102 -5.48 -0.76 -1.71
C LEU A 102 -4.24 -1.44 -1.13
N TRP A 103 -4.10 -2.77 -1.27
CA TRP A 103 -2.94 -3.50 -0.75
C TRP A 103 -1.61 -2.99 -1.33
N ARG A 104 -1.47 -3.03 -2.66
CA ARG A 104 -0.24 -2.59 -3.34
C ARG A 104 0.01 -1.08 -3.20
N PRO A 105 -1.00 -0.19 -3.32
CA PRO A 105 -0.87 1.21 -2.96
C PRO A 105 -0.35 1.43 -1.53
N GLN A 106 -0.88 0.70 -0.54
CA GLN A 106 -0.39 0.79 0.84
C GLN A 106 1.09 0.38 0.94
N CYS A 107 1.50 -0.72 0.30
CA CYS A 107 2.92 -1.11 0.25
C CYS A 107 3.79 0.01 -0.36
N SER A 108 3.31 0.67 -1.41
CA SER A 108 4.01 1.82 -2.03
C SER A 108 4.15 3.01 -1.07
N VAL A 109 3.11 3.32 -0.28
CA VAL A 109 3.16 4.35 0.77
C VAL A 109 4.21 4.00 1.83
N VAL A 110 4.15 2.78 2.38
CA VAL A 110 5.06 2.30 3.43
C VAL A 110 6.51 2.32 2.95
N ALA A 111 6.76 1.90 1.71
CA ALA A 111 8.10 1.94 1.11
C ALA A 111 8.63 3.38 0.95
N GLU A 112 7.79 4.33 0.53
CA GLU A 112 8.17 5.74 0.43
C GLU A 112 8.55 6.32 1.79
N ILE A 113 7.72 6.07 2.81
CA ILE A 113 7.98 6.56 4.17
C ILE A 113 9.26 5.95 4.75
N ALA A 114 9.50 4.65 4.53
CA ALA A 114 10.74 4.01 4.91
C ALA A 114 11.96 4.65 4.24
N ALA A 115 11.89 4.92 2.93
CA ALA A 115 12.97 5.56 2.20
C ALA A 115 13.27 6.98 2.68
N ARG A 116 12.24 7.77 3.04
CA ARG A 116 12.40 9.18 3.46
C ARG A 116 12.80 9.34 4.92
N HIS A 117 12.27 8.50 5.81
CA HIS A 117 12.40 8.68 7.26
C HIS A 117 13.21 7.59 7.94
N GLY A 118 13.69 6.58 7.19
CA GLY A 118 14.46 5.47 7.74
C GLY A 118 13.59 4.53 8.58
N ALA A 119 12.33 4.32 8.20
CA ALA A 119 11.43 3.44 8.93
C ALA A 119 11.88 1.97 8.84
N THR A 120 11.83 1.26 9.96
CA THR A 120 11.96 -0.21 9.99
C THR A 120 10.65 -0.83 9.55
N LEU A 121 10.72 -1.76 8.59
CA LEU A 121 9.55 -2.49 8.11
C LEU A 121 9.48 -3.86 8.77
N VAL A 122 8.36 -4.15 9.42
CA VAL A 122 8.07 -5.44 10.04
C VAL A 122 7.06 -6.18 9.19
N THR A 123 7.43 -7.36 8.69
CA THR A 123 6.48 -8.20 7.94
C THR A 123 5.36 -8.65 8.86
N PHE A 124 4.12 -8.48 8.42
CA PHE A 124 2.96 -8.93 9.18
C PHE A 124 2.97 -10.46 9.31
N ASP A 125 2.81 -10.95 10.53
CA ASP A 125 2.68 -12.36 10.85
C ASP A 125 1.33 -12.54 11.55
N GLY A 126 0.36 -13.09 10.81
CA GLY A 126 -1.01 -13.27 11.32
C GLY A 126 -1.08 -14.10 12.60
N PRO A 127 -0.47 -15.29 12.66
CA PRO A 127 -0.40 -16.09 13.88
C PRO A 127 0.26 -15.37 15.08
N ALA A 128 1.41 -14.73 14.89
CA ALA A 128 2.10 -14.02 15.96
C ALA A 128 1.31 -12.80 16.44
N TYR A 129 0.73 -12.05 15.50
CA TYR A 129 -0.15 -10.93 15.82
C TYR A 129 -1.40 -11.40 16.57
N ALA A 130 -2.05 -12.49 16.15
CA ALA A 130 -3.24 -13.01 16.82
C ALA A 130 -2.95 -13.43 18.27
N ALA A 131 -1.80 -14.07 18.52
CA ALA A 131 -1.35 -14.42 19.86
C ALA A 131 -1.12 -13.16 20.73
N TRP A 132 -0.48 -12.13 20.16
CA TRP A 132 -0.28 -10.84 20.83
C TRP A 132 -1.59 -10.07 21.05
N LEU A 133 -2.52 -10.11 20.09
CA LEU A 133 -3.80 -9.41 20.12
C LEU A 133 -4.67 -9.90 21.29
N GLY A 134 -4.61 -11.20 21.60
CA GLY A 134 -5.21 -11.76 22.81
C GLY A 134 -6.73 -11.56 22.89
N GLY A 135 -7.42 -11.57 21.74
CA GLY A 135 -8.88 -11.39 21.66
C GLY A 135 -9.38 -9.95 21.71
N ARG A 136 -8.49 -8.95 21.73
CA ARG A 136 -8.85 -7.54 21.51
C ARG A 136 -9.39 -7.33 20.09
N GLU A 137 -10.19 -6.30 19.89
CA GLU A 137 -10.68 -5.91 18.56
C GLU A 137 -9.50 -5.48 17.69
N ASP A 138 -9.35 -6.11 16.52
CA ASP A 138 -8.25 -5.84 15.60
C ASP A 138 -8.38 -4.44 14.97
N THR A 139 -7.33 -3.63 15.07
CA THR A 139 -7.28 -2.27 14.54
C THR A 139 -5.89 -1.92 14.00
N GLU A 140 -5.81 -0.94 13.09
CA GLU A 140 -4.52 -0.42 12.58
C GLU A 140 -3.58 0.07 13.69
N VAL A 141 -4.14 0.66 14.75
CA VAL A 141 -3.38 1.15 15.90
C VAL A 141 -2.72 -0.02 16.64
N LEU A 142 -3.46 -1.11 16.84
CA LEU A 142 -2.93 -2.32 17.50
C LEU A 142 -1.91 -3.05 16.63
N ARG A 143 -2.10 -3.11 15.31
CA ARG A 143 -1.09 -3.64 14.38
C ARG A 143 0.20 -2.83 14.40
N SER A 144 0.09 -1.51 14.46
CA SER A 144 1.25 -0.62 14.58
C SER A 144 1.96 -0.78 15.92
N ALA A 145 1.21 -0.93 17.02
CA ALA A 145 1.78 -1.19 18.34
C ALA A 145 2.51 -2.53 18.40
N TRP A 146 1.92 -3.60 17.87
CA TRP A 146 2.57 -4.91 17.74
C TRP A 146 3.88 -4.81 16.94
N ALA A 147 3.89 -4.13 15.80
CA ALA A 147 5.08 -3.94 15.00
C ALA A 147 6.20 -3.24 15.78
N GLY A 148 5.87 -2.21 16.57
CA GLY A 148 6.82 -1.50 17.42
C GLY A 148 7.35 -2.31 18.61
N GLU A 149 6.74 -3.44 18.96
CA GLU A 149 7.24 -4.35 20.00
C GLU A 149 8.14 -5.46 19.44
N VAL A 150 7.96 -5.84 18.16
CA VAL A 150 8.70 -6.95 17.53
C VAL A 150 9.85 -6.50 16.63
N GLY A 151 9.83 -5.25 16.16
CA GLY A 151 10.88 -4.63 15.33
C GLY A 151 12.00 -4.01 16.15
#